data_AF-A0A7C3XWL3-F1
#
_entry.id   AF-A0A7C3XWL3-F1
#
_cell.length_a   1.000
_cell.length_b   1.000
_cell.length_c   1.000
_cell.angle_alpha   90.00
_cell.angle_beta   90.00
_cell.angle_gamma   90.00
#
_symmetry.space_group_name_H-M   'P 1'
#
loop_
_entity.id
_entity.type
_entity.pdbx_description
1 polymer ?
#
loop_
_entity_poly.entity_id
_entity_poly.type
_entity_poly.pdbx_seq_one_letter_code
_entity_poly.pdbx_strand_id
1 'polypeptide(L)'
;MERVSPLNRRKESRYFIEGISIEGIGTIVEVSKNGLRILKDPAFSLKDPELKFMIASVEFKGRVKWEDELFIGVEGPHPLGGPAFLEKRIKRVKEALPPPQWMIVPEKAVVHYKKSEGLVAVVNLLLELESEDPDIRKLADLIERVSQYEEGEREKALEAGTEPSEALKKSCKDELRAQILQKQPAEEMGKIDAEFAISLLGLQHVREVIENHVRKCVFDSDQTLPLFENLETFNVLKSVFYKKLCRLFGLTEHQSEGSTLLFFETAGLDILVKESNGILDNFYKSPTHLYSELSRIYEQVFFSVDALHLTQKYFERTMGDLKESYDGYLMAYLALHPQYQPAKAVKITPSRKALALSYLFYLTFLAVLFILDKNQTYGNYLSRRLQGRGLTSRNQDDLIEQTIEETQAILQILQIRRTIPHPQTPDDFFSLDTFLGKDIRFEYLLKTFKAFGRNRQGRLALRYEDGGYAHYILGKLINAGGLGLAGKTLAVIPCGNLSEEQWYQKDFDLFDLLVFKEIHKLPQSKLGSFLRLWNGFEGQAIATFSTFEFLEHSQAQLFGHLREWVVDFPSYFQGAAIQDRMIDHTLDYLRPFIGEQTVNREKYRKEPFSMNHIKAEVLTTLEIG
;
A
#
# COMPACT_ATOMS: atom_id res chain seq x y z
N MET A 1 -14.41 0.79 33.98
CA MET A 1 -14.16 0.15 32.67
C MET A 1 -15.32 -0.77 32.37
N GLU A 2 -16.19 -0.43 31.42
CA GLU A 2 -17.17 -1.39 30.90
C GLU A 2 -16.41 -2.56 30.27
N ARG A 3 -16.72 -3.80 30.68
CA ARG A 3 -16.13 -4.98 30.06
C ARG A 3 -16.61 -5.05 28.62
N VAL A 4 -15.70 -4.80 27.67
CA VAL A 4 -15.95 -4.98 26.24
C VAL A 4 -16.40 -6.42 26.03
N SER A 5 -17.60 -6.61 25.49
CA SER A 5 -18.10 -7.96 25.16
C SER A 5 -17.27 -8.55 24.02
N PRO A 6 -16.86 -9.83 24.10
CA PRO A 6 -16.08 -10.46 23.03
C PRO A 6 -16.86 -10.43 21.70
N LEU A 7 -16.15 -10.09 20.61
CA LEU A 7 -16.72 -10.09 19.26
C LEU A 7 -17.04 -11.51 18.79
N ASN A 8 -16.20 -12.46 19.18
CA ASN A 8 -16.41 -13.87 18.89
C ASN A 8 -17.19 -14.55 20.01
N ARG A 9 -18.38 -15.09 19.68
CA ARG A 9 -19.18 -15.91 20.60
C ARG A 9 -18.95 -17.41 20.43
N ARG A 10 -18.16 -17.83 19.43
CA ARG A 10 -17.89 -19.25 19.17
C ARG A 10 -16.81 -19.76 20.11
N LYS A 11 -17.02 -20.96 20.64
CA LYS A 11 -16.03 -21.66 21.47
C LYS A 11 -14.86 -22.21 20.65
N GLU A 12 -15.11 -22.59 19.40
CA GLU A 12 -14.14 -23.30 18.56
C GLU A 12 -14.11 -22.76 17.11
N SER A 13 -12.94 -22.87 16.48
CA SER A 13 -12.74 -22.66 15.03
C SER A 13 -13.53 -23.68 14.22
N ARG A 14 -14.03 -23.28 13.05
CA ARG A 14 -14.74 -24.15 12.10
C ARG A 14 -14.05 -24.09 10.74
N TYR A 15 -14.01 -25.24 10.07
CA TYR A 15 -13.31 -25.45 8.81
C TYR A 15 -14.24 -26.13 7.82
N PHE A 16 -14.34 -25.61 6.60
CA PHE A 16 -15.02 -26.27 5.49
C PHE A 16 -14.16 -27.42 4.97
N ILE A 17 -14.73 -28.62 4.84
CA ILE A 17 -14.01 -29.78 4.33
C ILE A 17 -14.63 -30.33 3.06
N GLU A 18 -13.83 -31.04 2.27
CA GLU A 18 -14.29 -31.97 1.26
C GLU A 18 -15.23 -32.98 1.91
N GLY A 19 -16.40 -33.17 1.31
CA GLY A 19 -17.49 -33.92 1.91
C GLY A 19 -17.10 -35.34 2.28
N ILE A 20 -17.37 -35.74 3.52
CA ILE A 20 -17.23 -37.13 3.96
C ILE A 20 -18.63 -37.72 4.13
N SER A 21 -19.01 -38.60 3.20
CA SER A 21 -20.30 -39.28 3.26
C SER A 21 -20.35 -40.24 4.44
N ILE A 22 -21.45 -40.17 5.18
CA ILE A 22 -21.83 -41.09 6.25
C ILE A 22 -23.10 -41.78 5.81
N GLU A 23 -22.99 -43.08 5.59
CA GLU A 23 -24.09 -43.91 5.08
C GLU A 23 -25.35 -43.75 5.94
N GLY A 24 -26.46 -43.37 5.28
CA GLY A 24 -27.77 -43.26 5.89
C GLY A 24 -27.95 -42.07 6.84
N ILE A 25 -26.98 -41.15 6.93
CA ILE A 25 -27.08 -39.92 7.75
C ILE A 25 -26.95 -38.68 6.88
N GLY A 26 -25.91 -38.60 6.05
CA GLY A 26 -25.59 -37.38 5.31
C GLY A 26 -24.11 -37.22 5.02
N THR A 27 -23.68 -36.00 4.75
CA THR A 27 -22.29 -35.66 4.41
C THR A 27 -21.71 -34.65 5.40
N ILE A 28 -20.56 -34.95 6.00
CA ILE A 28 -19.83 -33.99 6.84
C ILE A 28 -19.31 -32.87 5.94
N VAL A 29 -19.67 -31.63 6.24
CA VAL A 29 -19.29 -30.44 5.44
C VAL A 29 -18.45 -29.42 6.22
N GLU A 30 -18.54 -29.41 7.55
CA GLU A 30 -17.69 -28.58 8.41
C GLU A 30 -17.18 -29.39 9.61
N VAL A 31 -15.96 -29.08 10.02
CA VAL A 31 -15.31 -29.66 11.20
C VAL A 31 -14.80 -28.54 12.10
N SER A 32 -14.94 -28.74 13.40
CA SER A 32 -14.31 -27.96 14.47
C SER A 32 -13.53 -28.91 15.37
N LYS A 33 -12.81 -28.39 16.37
CA LYS A 33 -11.99 -29.21 17.26
C LYS A 33 -12.79 -30.40 17.81
N ASN A 34 -13.99 -30.17 18.34
CA ASN A 34 -14.84 -31.21 18.91
C ASN A 34 -16.20 -31.36 18.22
N GLY A 35 -16.51 -30.56 17.19
CA GLY A 35 -17.83 -30.56 16.56
C GLY A 35 -17.83 -30.81 15.05
N LEU A 36 -18.94 -31.33 14.55
CA LEU A 36 -19.20 -31.60 13.14
C LEU A 36 -20.48 -30.92 12.70
N ARG A 37 -20.51 -30.44 11.45
CA ARG A 37 -21.74 -30.09 10.74
C ARG A 37 -21.96 -31.09 9.62
N ILE A 38 -23.12 -31.73 9.63
CA ILE A 38 -23.50 -32.76 8.66
C ILE A 38 -24.67 -32.21 7.85
N LEU A 39 -24.54 -32.19 6.52
CA LEU A 39 -25.65 -31.99 5.59
C LEU A 39 -26.46 -33.28 5.54
N LYS A 40 -27.75 -33.21 5.89
CA LYS A 40 -28.65 -34.36 6.01
C LYS A 40 -28.90 -35.01 4.66
N ASP A 41 -28.94 -36.33 4.64
CA ASP A 41 -29.60 -37.04 3.56
C ASP A 41 -31.11 -36.76 3.61
N PRO A 42 -31.80 -36.57 2.46
CA PRO A 42 -33.23 -36.26 2.45
C PRO A 42 -34.11 -37.28 3.19
N ALA A 43 -33.66 -38.53 3.27
CA ALA A 43 -34.35 -39.62 3.97
C ALA A 43 -33.99 -39.73 5.46
N PHE A 44 -33.02 -38.95 5.94
CA PHE A 44 -32.56 -39.04 7.33
C PHE A 44 -33.54 -38.34 8.29
N SER A 45 -33.89 -39.06 9.35
CA SER A 45 -34.66 -38.54 10.48
C SER A 45 -33.91 -38.85 11.77
N LEU A 46 -33.73 -37.84 12.62
CA LEU A 46 -33.07 -38.02 13.90
C LEU A 46 -33.98 -38.79 14.86
N LYS A 47 -33.57 -40.01 15.22
CA LYS A 47 -34.29 -40.86 16.19
C LYS A 47 -33.65 -40.85 17.58
N ASP A 48 -32.32 -40.68 17.64
CA ASP A 48 -31.51 -40.69 18.86
C ASP A 48 -30.64 -39.42 18.88
N PRO A 49 -30.58 -38.67 20.00
CA PRO A 49 -29.65 -37.56 20.15
C PRO A 49 -28.17 -37.98 20.14
N GLU A 50 -27.82 -39.26 20.26
CA GLU A 50 -26.46 -39.77 20.04
C GLU A 50 -26.30 -40.37 18.64
N LEU A 51 -25.25 -39.93 17.93
CA LEU A 51 -24.86 -40.47 16.64
C LEU A 51 -23.51 -41.19 16.76
N LYS A 52 -23.44 -42.36 16.14
CA LYS A 52 -22.24 -43.20 16.07
C LYS A 52 -21.99 -43.60 14.63
N PHE A 53 -20.83 -43.24 14.10
CA PHE A 53 -20.46 -43.52 12.71
C PHE A 53 -18.94 -43.55 12.53
N MET A 54 -18.49 -44.07 11.41
CA MET A 54 -17.07 -44.20 11.09
C MET A 54 -16.57 -43.01 10.26
N ILE A 55 -15.41 -42.45 10.62
CA ILE A 55 -14.67 -41.46 9.83
C ILE A 55 -13.26 -42.01 9.59
N ALA A 56 -12.92 -42.33 8.35
CA ALA A 56 -11.59 -42.84 7.98
C ALA A 56 -11.10 -44.01 8.88
N SER A 57 -11.99 -44.96 9.16
CA SER A 57 -11.76 -46.12 10.03
C SER A 57 -11.67 -45.83 11.55
N VAL A 58 -11.97 -44.61 11.97
CA VAL A 58 -12.11 -44.24 13.39
C VAL A 58 -13.59 -44.11 13.75
N GLU A 59 -14.02 -44.78 14.81
CA GLU A 59 -15.38 -44.64 15.34
C GLU A 59 -15.54 -43.27 16.01
N PHE A 60 -16.45 -42.44 15.49
CA PHE A 60 -16.85 -41.19 16.10
C PHE A 60 -18.18 -41.38 16.83
N LYS A 61 -18.20 -41.03 18.12
CA LYS A 61 -19.40 -40.99 18.96
C LYS A 61 -19.64 -39.54 19.33
N GLY A 62 -20.80 -38.99 18.99
CA GLY A 62 -21.11 -37.60 19.28
C GLY A 62 -22.59 -37.38 19.57
N ARG A 63 -22.88 -36.29 20.27
CA ARG A 63 -24.23 -35.88 20.64
C ARG A 63 -24.70 -34.74 19.76
N VAL A 64 -25.92 -34.83 19.23
CA VAL A 64 -26.59 -33.77 18.50
C VAL A 64 -26.88 -32.59 19.45
N LYS A 65 -26.43 -31.40 19.05
CA LYS A 65 -26.63 -30.14 19.77
C LYS A 65 -27.73 -29.29 19.17
N TRP A 66 -27.88 -29.36 17.86
CA TRP A 66 -28.90 -28.66 17.10
C TRP A 66 -29.14 -29.39 15.78
N GLU A 67 -30.34 -29.22 15.25
CA GLU A 67 -30.77 -29.74 13.96
C GLU A 67 -31.66 -28.69 13.29
N ASP A 68 -31.49 -28.52 11.99
CA ASP A 68 -32.40 -27.77 11.12
C ASP A 68 -32.87 -28.66 9.95
N GLU A 69 -33.57 -28.08 8.99
CA GLU A 69 -34.11 -28.80 7.83
C GLU A 69 -33.01 -29.51 7.01
N LEU A 70 -31.83 -28.89 6.91
CA LEU A 70 -30.75 -29.33 6.02
C LEU A 70 -29.54 -29.88 6.80
N PHE A 71 -29.35 -29.50 8.05
CA PHE A 71 -28.11 -29.75 8.79
C PHE A 71 -28.32 -30.28 10.19
N ILE A 72 -27.30 -31.01 10.66
CA ILE A 72 -27.17 -31.48 12.03
C ILE A 72 -25.83 -31.01 12.57
N GLY A 73 -25.84 -30.43 13.78
CA GLY A 73 -24.64 -30.13 14.55
C GLY A 73 -24.38 -31.19 15.61
N VAL A 74 -23.24 -31.87 15.51
CA VAL A 74 -22.84 -32.94 16.44
C VAL A 74 -21.61 -32.50 17.23
N GLU A 75 -21.56 -32.75 18.54
CA GLU A 75 -20.37 -32.55 19.39
C GLU A 75 -19.86 -33.90 19.91
N GLY A 76 -18.59 -34.20 19.67
CA GLY A 76 -17.89 -35.38 20.18
C GLY A 76 -17.14 -35.10 21.49
N PRO A 77 -16.84 -36.14 22.28
CA PRO A 77 -16.11 -36.03 23.53
C PRO A 77 -14.59 -35.85 23.34
N HIS A 78 -14.07 -36.17 22.15
CA HIS A 78 -12.66 -36.09 21.82
C HIS A 78 -12.45 -35.25 20.56
N PRO A 79 -11.30 -34.54 20.47
CA PRO A 79 -11.00 -33.77 19.29
C PRO A 79 -10.97 -34.66 18.03
N LEU A 80 -11.68 -34.23 16.99
CA LEU A 80 -11.48 -34.80 15.65
C LEU A 80 -10.05 -34.48 15.20
N GLY A 81 -9.48 -35.42 14.43
CA GLY A 81 -8.05 -35.51 14.13
C GLY A 81 -7.34 -34.17 13.99
N GLY A 82 -6.10 -34.10 14.51
CA GLY A 82 -5.27 -32.89 14.54
C GLY A 82 -4.95 -32.32 13.14
N PRO A 83 -3.99 -31.37 13.05
CA PRO A 83 -3.70 -30.61 11.82
C PRO A 83 -3.62 -31.45 10.53
N ALA A 84 -3.01 -32.63 10.59
CA ALA A 84 -2.89 -33.54 9.45
C ALA A 84 -4.24 -34.02 8.86
N PHE A 85 -5.30 -34.11 9.67
CA PHE A 85 -6.65 -34.42 9.17
C PHE A 85 -7.22 -33.23 8.40
N LEU A 86 -7.11 -32.02 8.96
CA LEU A 86 -7.59 -30.79 8.34
C LEU A 86 -6.82 -30.49 7.05
N GLU A 87 -5.50 -30.59 7.04
CA GLU A 87 -4.65 -30.34 5.87
C GLU A 87 -5.05 -31.20 4.66
N LYS A 88 -5.45 -32.46 4.88
CA LYS A 88 -5.83 -33.40 3.82
C LYS A 88 -7.25 -33.19 3.28
N ARG A 89 -8.12 -32.52 4.03
CA ARG A 89 -9.56 -32.48 3.77
C ARG A 89 -10.13 -31.08 3.63
N ILE A 90 -9.40 -30.04 4.02
CA ILE A 90 -9.91 -28.66 3.98
C ILE A 90 -10.21 -28.24 2.54
N LYS A 91 -11.38 -27.62 2.31
CA LYS A 91 -11.64 -26.94 1.04
C LYS A 91 -10.73 -25.74 0.92
N ARG A 92 -10.11 -25.57 -0.25
CA ARG A 92 -9.21 -24.45 -0.55
C ARG A 92 -9.70 -23.70 -1.77
N VAL A 93 -9.52 -22.39 -1.75
CA VAL A 93 -9.62 -21.58 -2.96
C VAL A 93 -8.42 -21.90 -3.84
N LYS A 94 -8.61 -21.89 -5.16
CA LYS A 94 -7.48 -22.04 -6.09
C LYS A 94 -6.67 -20.75 -6.13
N GLU A 95 -5.38 -20.86 -5.79
CA GLU A 95 -4.45 -19.73 -5.67
C GLU A 95 -3.25 -19.80 -6.62
N ALA A 96 -3.15 -20.84 -7.45
CA ALA A 96 -1.97 -21.05 -8.30
C ALA A 96 -1.83 -19.91 -9.31
N LEU A 97 -0.78 -19.10 -9.17
CA LEU A 97 -0.42 -18.10 -10.18
C LEU A 97 0.20 -18.82 -11.39
N PRO A 98 -0.03 -18.34 -12.62
CA PRO A 98 0.71 -18.82 -13.77
C PRO A 98 2.22 -18.61 -13.54
N PRO A 99 3.08 -19.53 -14.02
CA PRO A 99 4.53 -19.38 -13.89
C PRO A 99 4.99 -18.11 -14.62
N PRO A 100 6.07 -17.47 -14.14
CA PRO A 100 6.56 -16.26 -14.78
C PRO A 100 7.00 -16.51 -16.22
N GLN A 101 6.61 -15.62 -17.12
CA GLN A 101 6.95 -15.75 -18.54
C GLN A 101 8.44 -15.46 -18.78
N TRP A 102 8.97 -14.46 -18.07
CA TRP A 102 10.37 -14.09 -18.03
C TRP A 102 10.85 -13.87 -16.59
N MET A 103 12.15 -14.00 -16.38
CA MET A 103 12.75 -13.87 -15.05
C MET A 103 13.80 -12.77 -15.08
N ILE A 104 13.51 -11.65 -14.42
CA ILE A 104 14.46 -10.58 -14.19
C ILE A 104 15.16 -10.85 -12.85
N VAL A 105 16.49 -10.85 -12.85
CA VAL A 105 17.29 -10.99 -11.62
C VAL A 105 17.56 -9.60 -11.05
N PRO A 106 16.97 -9.22 -9.89
CA PRO A 106 17.02 -7.85 -9.38
C PRO A 106 18.44 -7.31 -9.20
N GLU A 107 19.34 -8.15 -8.67
CA GLU A 107 20.72 -7.76 -8.39
C GLU A 107 21.49 -7.40 -9.65
N LYS A 108 21.18 -8.03 -10.79
CA LYS A 108 21.83 -7.76 -12.09
C LYS A 108 21.25 -6.51 -12.74
N ALA A 109 19.92 -6.41 -12.77
CA ALA A 109 19.21 -5.31 -13.39
C ALA A 109 19.60 -3.94 -12.78
N VAL A 110 19.80 -3.90 -11.46
CA VAL A 110 20.18 -2.66 -10.75
C VAL A 110 21.64 -2.24 -11.01
N VAL A 111 22.56 -3.15 -11.37
CA VAL A 111 24.00 -2.82 -11.59
C VAL A 111 24.19 -1.73 -12.63
N HIS A 112 23.41 -1.81 -13.70
CA HIS A 112 23.60 -1.01 -14.90
C HIS A 112 22.72 0.24 -14.92
N TYR A 113 21.96 0.49 -13.85
CA TYR A 113 21.00 1.58 -13.80
C TYR A 113 21.49 2.71 -12.87
N LYS A 114 21.57 3.91 -13.44
CA LYS A 114 21.78 5.16 -12.70
C LYS A 114 20.72 6.16 -13.14
N LYS A 115 19.89 6.60 -12.20
CA LYS A 115 18.91 7.66 -12.44
C LYS A 115 19.61 9.03 -12.42
N SER A 116 19.16 9.94 -13.28
CA SER A 116 19.69 11.31 -13.31
C SER A 116 19.27 12.08 -12.06
N GLU A 117 20.23 12.70 -11.36
CA GLU A 117 19.99 13.42 -10.10
C GLU A 117 19.71 14.92 -10.31
N GLY A 118 20.00 15.46 -11.50
CA GLY A 118 19.96 16.90 -11.78
C GLY A 118 18.59 17.53 -11.59
N LEU A 119 17.56 16.94 -12.21
CA LEU A 119 16.19 17.42 -12.08
C LEU A 119 15.71 17.38 -10.62
N VAL A 120 16.14 16.37 -9.85
CA VAL A 120 15.78 16.24 -8.43
C VAL A 120 16.40 17.36 -7.60
N ALA A 121 17.69 17.65 -7.82
CA ALA A 121 18.39 18.73 -7.15
C ALA A 121 17.73 20.08 -7.46
N VAL A 122 17.39 20.33 -8.72
CA VAL A 122 16.71 21.57 -9.14
C VAL A 122 15.32 21.71 -8.58
N VAL A 123 14.49 20.66 -8.61
CA VAL A 123 13.15 20.76 -8.02
C VAL A 123 13.23 20.97 -6.52
N ASN A 124 14.14 20.29 -5.81
CA ASN A 124 14.35 20.56 -4.39
C ASN A 124 14.79 22.00 -4.11
N LEU A 125 15.67 22.56 -4.96
CA LEU A 125 16.06 23.96 -4.91
C LEU A 125 14.86 24.90 -5.09
N LEU A 126 14.06 24.71 -6.14
CA LEU A 126 12.87 25.53 -6.42
C LEU A 126 11.80 25.38 -5.33
N LEU A 127 11.62 24.18 -4.78
CA LEU A 127 10.74 23.95 -3.64
C LEU A 127 11.15 24.78 -2.43
N GLU A 128 12.43 24.84 -2.10
CA GLU A 128 12.91 25.65 -0.99
C GLU A 128 12.81 27.15 -1.29
N LEU A 129 13.09 27.55 -2.54
CA LEU A 129 13.03 28.93 -2.99
C LEU A 129 11.61 29.52 -2.96
N GLU A 130 10.60 28.74 -3.35
CA GLU A 130 9.18 29.11 -3.35
C GLU A 130 8.49 28.90 -2.00
N SER A 131 9.26 28.54 -0.98
CA SER A 131 8.78 28.45 0.40
C SER A 131 8.27 29.79 0.93
N GLU A 132 7.14 29.80 1.66
CA GLU A 132 6.72 30.95 2.47
C GLU A 132 7.78 31.39 3.51
N ASP A 133 8.56 30.43 4.01
CA ASP A 133 9.67 30.64 4.95
C ASP A 133 10.87 29.79 4.50
N PRO A 134 11.73 30.28 3.60
CA PRO A 134 12.89 29.53 3.11
C PRO A 134 13.98 29.40 4.16
N ASP A 135 14.50 28.19 4.37
CA ASP A 135 15.71 27.99 5.17
C ASP A 135 16.95 28.37 4.34
N ILE A 136 17.61 29.47 4.72
CA ILE A 136 18.79 30.01 4.02
C ILE A 136 19.93 28.99 3.92
N ARG A 137 20.19 28.21 4.98
CA ARG A 137 21.29 27.24 5.00
C ARG A 137 20.98 26.10 4.04
N LYS A 138 19.75 25.60 4.11
CA LYS A 138 19.28 24.55 3.21
C LYS A 138 19.26 25.02 1.76
N LEU A 139 18.87 26.27 1.50
CA LEU A 139 18.90 26.87 0.17
C LEU A 139 20.34 26.95 -0.36
N ALA A 140 21.30 27.35 0.48
CA ALA A 140 22.72 27.36 0.14
C ALA A 140 23.25 25.96 -0.21
N ASP A 141 22.93 24.95 0.60
CA ASP A 141 23.30 23.55 0.34
C ASP A 141 22.71 23.04 -1.00
N LEU A 142 21.48 23.42 -1.32
CA LEU A 142 20.81 23.03 -2.56
C LEU A 142 21.43 23.71 -3.79
N ILE A 143 21.80 25.00 -3.69
CA ILE A 143 22.53 25.71 -4.75
C ILE A 143 23.87 25.01 -5.03
N GLU A 144 24.59 24.62 -3.97
CA GLU A 144 25.86 23.93 -4.11
C GLU A 144 25.70 22.56 -4.79
N ARG A 145 24.68 21.79 -4.41
CA ARG A 145 24.37 20.49 -5.02
C ARG A 145 24.02 20.59 -6.50
N VAL A 146 23.18 21.57 -6.87
CA VAL A 146 22.84 21.83 -8.28
C VAL A 146 24.11 22.18 -9.06
N SER A 147 24.95 23.05 -8.50
CA SER A 147 26.20 23.47 -9.15
C SER A 147 27.18 22.32 -9.33
N GLN A 148 27.33 21.44 -8.34
CA GLN A 148 28.17 20.24 -8.43
C GLN A 148 27.69 19.28 -9.52
N TYR A 149 26.37 19.12 -9.66
CA TYR A 149 25.79 18.30 -10.73
C TYR A 149 26.09 18.90 -12.11
N GLU A 150 25.88 20.21 -12.28
CA GLU A 150 26.15 20.93 -13.53
C GLU A 150 27.63 20.86 -13.94
N GLU A 151 28.54 20.98 -12.96
CA GLU A 151 29.98 20.81 -13.17
C GLU A 151 30.33 19.38 -13.60
N GLY A 152 29.74 18.37 -12.97
CA GLY A 152 29.94 16.96 -13.34
C GLY A 152 29.41 16.61 -14.75
N GLU A 153 28.27 17.16 -15.17
CA GLU A 153 27.77 16.98 -16.54
C GLU A 153 28.64 17.71 -17.57
N ARG A 154 29.18 18.89 -17.21
CA ARG A 154 30.14 19.61 -18.04
C ARG A 154 31.42 18.81 -18.24
N GLU A 155 31.97 18.22 -17.18
CA GLU A 155 33.15 17.36 -17.25
C GLU A 155 32.92 16.15 -18.15
N LYS A 156 31.77 15.46 -18.03
CA LYS A 156 31.41 14.34 -18.91
C LYS A 156 31.30 14.74 -20.38
N ALA A 157 30.71 15.90 -20.68
CA ALA A 157 30.61 16.38 -22.06
C ALA A 157 32.00 16.64 -22.65
N LEU A 158 32.89 17.28 -21.87
CA LEU A 158 34.28 17.51 -22.25
C LEU A 158 35.05 16.20 -22.48
N GLU A 159 34.87 15.20 -21.60
CA GLU A 159 35.46 13.86 -21.75
C GLU A 159 34.93 13.11 -22.99
N ALA A 160 33.65 13.28 -23.31
CA ALA A 160 33.00 12.72 -24.49
C ALA A 160 33.34 13.48 -25.79
N GLY A 161 34.07 14.60 -25.71
CA GLY A 161 34.43 15.44 -26.85
C GLY A 161 33.25 16.24 -27.42
N THR A 162 32.17 16.41 -26.66
CA THR A 162 31.01 17.22 -27.03
C THR A 162 31.10 18.59 -26.36
N GLU A 163 30.71 19.67 -27.07
CA GLU A 163 30.60 20.97 -26.42
C GLU A 163 29.45 20.95 -25.39
N PRO A 164 29.69 21.37 -24.14
CA PRO A 164 28.61 21.52 -23.17
C PRO A 164 27.63 22.58 -23.67
N SER A 165 26.33 22.36 -23.41
CA SER A 165 25.30 23.32 -23.79
C SER A 165 25.60 24.70 -23.22
N GLU A 166 25.16 25.77 -23.90
CA GLU A 166 25.28 27.16 -23.42
C GLU A 166 24.86 27.31 -21.94
N ALA A 167 23.84 26.56 -21.54
CA ALA A 167 23.32 26.55 -20.18
C ALA A 167 24.24 25.89 -19.15
N LEU A 168 25.04 24.91 -19.54
CA LEU A 168 26.01 24.23 -18.67
C LEU A 168 27.36 24.96 -18.60
N LYS A 169 27.56 26.07 -19.32
CA LYS A 169 28.85 26.81 -19.33
C LYS A 169 29.18 27.52 -18.02
N LYS A 170 28.16 27.85 -17.21
CA LYS A 170 28.30 28.46 -15.88
C LYS A 170 27.39 27.73 -14.92
N SER A 171 27.86 27.45 -13.70
CA SER A 171 26.98 26.86 -12.68
C SER A 171 26.04 27.90 -12.09
N CYS A 172 24.98 27.44 -11.43
CA CYS A 172 24.08 28.29 -10.66
C CYS A 172 24.84 29.20 -9.67
N LYS A 173 25.84 28.63 -9.00
CA LYS A 173 26.75 29.36 -8.10
C LYS A 173 27.59 30.42 -8.82
N ASP A 174 28.08 30.13 -10.04
CA ASP A 174 28.83 31.10 -10.84
C ASP A 174 27.97 32.30 -11.25
N GLU A 175 26.68 32.08 -11.57
CA GLU A 175 25.74 33.17 -11.86
C GLU A 175 25.52 34.07 -10.64
N LEU A 176 25.34 33.50 -9.45
CA LEU A 176 25.22 34.27 -8.20
C LEU A 176 26.48 35.08 -7.90
N ARG A 177 27.67 34.47 -8.07
CA ARG A 177 28.96 35.15 -7.91
C ARG A 177 29.13 36.32 -8.87
N ALA A 178 28.75 36.14 -10.14
CA ALA A 178 28.83 37.19 -11.15
C ALA A 178 27.96 38.41 -10.78
N GLN A 179 26.78 38.18 -10.19
CA GLN A 179 25.89 39.26 -9.74
C GLN A 179 26.42 40.01 -8.52
N ILE A 180 27.06 39.31 -7.58
CA ILE A 180 27.73 39.94 -6.43
C ILE A 180 28.86 40.86 -6.88
N LEU A 181 29.69 40.38 -7.82
CA LEU A 181 30.79 41.13 -8.42
C LEU A 181 30.33 42.42 -9.13
N GLN A 182 29.10 42.42 -9.68
CA GLN A 182 28.51 43.62 -10.30
C GLN A 182 28.01 44.63 -9.26
N LYS A 183 27.58 44.19 -8.07
CA LYS A 183 27.09 45.08 -7.00
C LYS A 183 28.21 45.64 -6.11
N GLN A 184 29.32 44.91 -5.94
CA GLN A 184 30.51 45.39 -5.23
C GLN A 184 31.81 44.87 -5.88
N PRO A 185 32.70 45.77 -6.38
CA PRO A 185 34.04 45.38 -6.82
C PRO A 185 34.92 45.03 -5.60
N ALA A 186 35.68 43.95 -5.75
CA ALA A 186 36.32 43.17 -4.69
C ALA A 186 37.43 43.86 -3.89
N GLU A 187 37.53 43.54 -2.59
CA GLU A 187 38.83 43.43 -1.88
C GLU A 187 38.97 42.22 -0.91
N GLU A 188 37.93 41.45 -0.55
CA GLU A 188 38.08 40.31 0.39
C GLU A 188 37.40 39.00 -0.06
N MET A 189 37.55 38.59 -1.32
CA MET A 189 36.77 37.46 -1.89
C MET A 189 37.52 36.12 -1.94
N GLY A 190 37.94 35.63 -0.77
CA GLY A 190 38.53 34.30 -0.62
C GLY A 190 37.52 33.15 -0.55
N LYS A 191 36.25 33.41 -0.16
CA LYS A 191 35.17 32.41 -0.08
C LYS A 191 33.80 33.08 -0.21
N ILE A 192 33.35 33.35 -1.44
CA ILE A 192 31.92 33.60 -1.68
C ILE A 192 31.24 32.23 -1.69
N ASP A 193 30.64 31.87 -0.56
CA ASP A 193 29.70 30.74 -0.46
C ASP A 193 28.26 31.21 -0.74
N ALA A 194 27.35 30.25 -0.88
CA ALA A 194 25.96 30.54 -1.21
C ALA A 194 25.22 31.24 -0.06
N GLU A 195 25.61 31.00 1.21
CA GLU A 195 25.02 31.71 2.37
C GLU A 195 25.36 33.20 2.33
N PHE A 196 26.62 33.55 2.07
CA PHE A 196 27.07 34.93 1.92
C PHE A 196 26.33 35.60 0.75
N ALA A 197 26.20 34.90 -0.39
CA ALA A 197 25.45 35.39 -1.55
C ALA A 197 23.99 35.74 -1.21
N ILE A 198 23.29 34.86 -0.48
CA ILE A 198 21.91 35.07 -0.05
C ILE A 198 21.79 36.27 0.89
N SER A 199 22.71 36.38 1.86
CA SER A 199 22.70 37.49 2.83
C SER A 199 22.93 38.86 2.18
N LEU A 200 23.78 38.93 1.14
CA LEU A 200 24.19 40.17 0.49
C LEU A 200 23.21 40.62 -0.61
N LEU A 201 22.77 39.69 -1.47
CA LEU A 201 21.88 39.99 -2.58
C LEU A 201 20.42 40.17 -2.15
N GLY A 202 20.05 39.55 -1.02
CA GLY A 202 18.67 39.40 -0.57
C GLY A 202 17.93 38.28 -1.32
N LEU A 203 17.02 37.61 -0.62
CA LEU A 203 16.30 36.44 -1.10
C LEU A 203 15.55 36.67 -2.42
N GLN A 204 14.91 37.84 -2.57
CA GLN A 204 14.18 38.21 -3.79
C GLN A 204 15.08 38.17 -5.03
N HIS A 205 16.29 38.70 -4.92
CA HIS A 205 17.23 38.78 -6.03
C HIS A 205 17.90 37.44 -6.30
N VAL A 206 18.19 36.67 -5.24
CA VAL A 206 18.64 35.28 -5.38
C VAL A 206 17.58 34.46 -6.13
N ARG A 207 16.29 34.65 -5.82
CA ARG A 207 15.20 34.01 -6.55
C ARG A 207 15.22 34.34 -8.03
N GLU A 208 15.30 35.61 -8.39
CA GLU A 208 15.40 36.05 -9.79
C GLU A 208 16.59 35.42 -10.53
N VAL A 209 17.76 35.34 -9.88
CA VAL A 209 18.97 34.74 -10.49
C VAL A 209 18.78 33.24 -10.70
N ILE A 210 18.30 32.52 -9.69
CA ILE A 210 18.10 31.07 -9.76
C ILE A 210 17.03 30.73 -10.80
N GLU A 211 15.89 31.42 -10.80
CA GLU A 211 14.83 31.20 -11.80
C GLU A 211 15.35 31.42 -13.22
N ASN A 212 16.08 32.51 -13.45
CA ASN A 212 16.64 32.81 -14.76
C ASN A 212 17.70 31.79 -15.19
N HIS A 213 18.49 31.28 -14.24
CA HIS A 213 19.47 30.23 -14.50
C HIS A 213 18.78 28.92 -14.87
N VAL A 214 17.83 28.46 -14.05
CA VAL A 214 17.07 27.22 -14.29
C VAL A 214 16.33 27.27 -15.63
N ARG A 215 15.77 28.44 -16.01
CA ARG A 215 15.14 28.61 -17.33
C ARG A 215 16.12 28.44 -18.50
N LYS A 216 17.40 28.68 -18.30
CA LYS A 216 18.42 28.43 -19.34
C LYS A 216 18.82 26.95 -19.37
N CYS A 217 18.86 26.31 -18.21
CA CYS A 217 19.23 24.90 -18.06
C CYS A 217 18.17 23.97 -18.68
N VAL A 218 18.59 23.23 -19.72
CA VAL A 218 17.81 22.12 -20.26
C VAL A 218 18.17 20.89 -19.44
N PHE A 219 17.31 20.50 -18.53
CA PHE A 219 17.40 19.18 -17.89
C PHE A 219 16.73 18.17 -18.82
N ASP A 220 17.44 17.09 -19.15
CA ASP A 220 16.86 16.01 -19.95
C ASP A 220 15.61 15.48 -19.23
N SER A 221 14.46 15.62 -19.87
CA SER A 221 13.20 15.01 -19.42
C SER A 221 13.38 13.49 -19.35
N ASP A 222 12.78 12.85 -18.36
CA ASP A 222 12.87 11.40 -18.24
C ASP A 222 12.09 10.72 -19.37
N GLN A 223 12.81 10.25 -20.40
CA GLN A 223 12.21 9.62 -21.58
C GLN A 223 11.82 8.15 -21.34
N THR A 224 12.07 7.59 -20.16
CA THR A 224 11.82 6.16 -19.90
C THR A 224 10.34 5.79 -19.87
N LEU A 225 9.44 6.75 -19.59
CA LEU A 225 7.99 6.55 -19.57
C LEU A 225 7.30 7.50 -20.58
N PRO A 226 7.48 7.29 -21.89
CA PRO A 226 7.11 8.28 -22.92
C PRO A 226 5.61 8.54 -23.02
N LEU A 227 4.76 7.59 -22.62
CA LEU A 227 3.30 7.74 -22.61
C LEU A 227 2.74 8.32 -21.30
N PHE A 228 3.58 8.57 -20.31
CA PHE A 228 3.16 9.26 -19.11
C PHE A 228 3.19 10.77 -19.36
N GLU A 229 2.12 11.29 -19.98
CA GLU A 229 2.05 12.68 -20.46
C GLU A 229 2.30 13.77 -19.37
N ASN A 230 2.15 13.41 -18.10
CA ASN A 230 2.24 14.29 -16.93
C ASN A 230 3.34 13.86 -15.93
N LEU A 231 4.41 13.19 -16.35
CA LEU A 231 5.39 12.61 -15.40
C LEU A 231 6.10 13.66 -14.56
N GLU A 232 6.55 14.76 -15.17
CA GLU A 232 7.19 15.87 -14.46
C GLU A 232 6.18 16.58 -13.55
N THR A 233 4.96 16.79 -14.02
CA THR A 233 3.87 17.36 -13.23
C THR A 233 3.58 16.49 -12.00
N PHE A 234 3.53 15.18 -12.18
CA PHE A 234 3.41 14.19 -11.12
C PHE A 234 4.57 14.29 -10.11
N ASN A 235 5.80 14.40 -10.59
CA ASN A 235 6.99 14.46 -9.74
C ASN A 235 7.08 15.76 -8.92
N VAL A 236 6.70 16.90 -9.50
CA VAL A 236 6.66 18.18 -8.78
C VAL A 236 5.49 18.19 -7.80
N LEU A 237 4.28 17.83 -8.23
CA LEU A 237 3.06 17.87 -7.41
C LEU A 237 3.20 17.08 -6.11
N LYS A 238 3.69 15.84 -6.20
CA LYS A 238 3.85 14.98 -5.03
C LYS A 238 4.83 15.56 -4.01
N SER A 239 5.87 16.25 -4.49
CA SER A 239 6.91 16.86 -3.65
C SER A 239 6.42 18.14 -2.98
N VAL A 240 5.67 18.98 -3.70
CA VAL A 240 4.98 20.16 -3.13
C VAL A 240 4.00 19.74 -2.04
N PHE A 241 3.12 18.78 -2.34
CA PHE A 241 2.13 18.32 -1.38
C PHE A 241 2.76 17.68 -0.15
N TYR A 242 3.76 16.80 -0.34
CA TYR A 242 4.51 16.20 0.76
C TYR A 242 5.17 17.25 1.67
N LYS A 243 5.80 18.29 1.07
CA LYS A 243 6.38 19.41 1.82
C LYS A 243 5.34 20.11 2.70
N LYS A 244 4.15 20.39 2.18
CA LYS A 244 3.07 21.01 2.96
C LYS A 244 2.60 20.09 4.09
N LEU A 245 2.52 18.78 3.86
CA LEU A 245 2.21 17.82 4.91
C LEU A 245 3.30 17.79 6.01
N CYS A 246 4.58 17.80 5.67
CA CYS A 246 5.66 17.85 6.66
C CYS A 246 5.48 19.03 7.63
N ARG A 247 5.09 20.21 7.14
CA ARG A 247 4.80 21.37 7.99
C ARG A 247 3.59 21.14 8.88
N LEU A 248 2.50 20.66 8.28
CA LEU A 248 1.25 20.42 8.97
C LEU A 248 1.38 19.42 10.14
N PHE A 249 2.25 18.42 9.98
CA PHE A 249 2.51 17.40 10.98
C PHE A 249 3.74 17.67 11.86
N GLY A 250 4.44 18.79 11.65
CA GLY A 250 5.64 19.17 12.43
C GLY A 250 6.83 18.24 12.21
N LEU A 251 7.04 17.77 10.98
CA LEU A 251 8.09 16.84 10.53
C LEU A 251 8.96 17.48 9.42
N THR A 252 9.27 18.78 9.57
CA THR A 252 10.04 19.56 8.58
C THR A 252 11.46 19.05 8.38
N GLU A 253 12.04 18.41 9.40
CA GLU A 253 13.36 17.77 9.36
C GLU A 253 13.44 16.62 8.34
N HIS A 254 12.31 15.99 8.01
CA HIS A 254 12.25 14.88 7.05
C HIS A 254 11.81 15.32 5.65
N GLN A 255 11.65 16.63 5.42
CA GLN A 255 11.17 17.16 4.15
C GLN A 255 12.13 16.82 3.00
N SER A 256 13.42 17.16 3.13
CA SER A 256 14.38 16.95 2.03
C SER A 256 14.56 15.48 1.69
N GLU A 257 14.59 14.62 2.70
CA GLU A 257 14.77 13.19 2.54
C GLU A 257 13.57 12.56 1.82
N GLY A 258 12.36 12.85 2.29
CA GLY A 258 11.14 12.31 1.68
C GLY A 258 10.87 12.86 0.28
N SER A 259 11.14 14.15 0.02
CA SER A 259 11.05 14.71 -1.34
C SER A 259 12.02 14.01 -2.30
N THR A 260 13.28 13.83 -1.90
CA THR A 260 14.26 13.07 -2.71
C THR A 260 13.76 11.65 -2.96
N LEU A 261 13.29 10.94 -1.93
CA LEU A 261 12.78 9.58 -2.11
C LEU A 261 11.64 9.51 -3.12
N LEU A 262 10.63 10.39 -3.01
CA LEU A 262 9.50 10.43 -3.93
C LEU A 262 9.98 10.66 -5.37
N PHE A 263 11.01 11.46 -5.60
CA PHE A 263 11.60 11.63 -6.93
C PHE A 263 12.26 10.35 -7.48
N PHE A 264 12.94 9.58 -6.64
CA PHE A 264 13.59 8.33 -7.03
C PHE A 264 12.65 7.11 -7.02
N GLU A 265 11.39 7.25 -6.58
CA GLU A 265 10.44 6.13 -6.42
C GLU A 265 10.19 5.34 -7.72
N THR A 266 10.37 5.95 -8.90
CA THR A 266 10.17 5.29 -10.19
C THR A 266 11.39 4.50 -10.67
N ALA A 267 12.52 4.51 -9.95
CA ALA A 267 13.75 3.85 -10.39
C ALA A 267 13.54 2.37 -10.79
N GLY A 268 12.76 1.61 -10.01
CA GLY A 268 12.45 0.23 -10.33
C GLY A 268 11.58 0.07 -11.57
N LEU A 269 10.75 1.06 -11.91
CA LEU A 269 9.93 1.04 -13.12
C LEU A 269 10.78 1.28 -14.35
N ASP A 270 11.67 2.26 -14.28
CA ASP A 270 12.60 2.57 -15.36
C ASP A 270 13.52 1.37 -15.64
N ILE A 271 13.94 0.65 -14.58
CA ILE A 271 14.66 -0.64 -14.70
C ILE A 271 13.78 -1.68 -15.38
N LEU A 272 12.54 -1.89 -14.92
CA LEU A 272 11.64 -2.87 -15.51
C LEU A 272 11.38 -2.60 -16.99
N VAL A 273 11.11 -1.36 -17.38
CA VAL A 273 10.85 -0.99 -18.78
C VAL A 273 12.05 -1.36 -19.65
N LYS A 274 13.27 -0.98 -19.22
CA LYS A 274 14.51 -1.33 -19.93
C LYS A 274 14.72 -2.84 -20.07
N GLU A 275 14.42 -3.62 -19.03
CA GLU A 275 14.59 -5.07 -19.02
C GLU A 275 13.43 -5.83 -19.68
N SER A 276 12.29 -5.16 -19.93
CA SER A 276 11.06 -5.79 -20.43
C SER A 276 11.06 -6.11 -21.92
N ASN A 277 12.09 -5.70 -22.67
CA ASN A 277 12.19 -5.87 -24.13
C ASN A 277 10.94 -5.38 -24.89
N GLY A 278 10.39 -4.23 -24.50
CA GLY A 278 9.25 -3.61 -25.18
C GLY A 278 7.87 -3.94 -24.61
N ILE A 279 7.74 -4.92 -23.70
CA ILE A 279 6.44 -5.30 -23.13
C ILE A 279 5.82 -4.16 -22.31
N LEU A 280 6.63 -3.39 -21.59
CA LEU A 280 6.13 -2.36 -20.68
C LEU A 280 6.20 -0.94 -21.25
N ASP A 281 6.69 -0.75 -22.48
CA ASP A 281 6.93 0.57 -23.08
C ASP A 281 5.71 1.49 -23.03
N ASN A 282 4.52 0.89 -23.15
CA ASN A 282 3.26 1.60 -23.18
C ASN A 282 2.38 1.36 -21.95
N PHE A 283 2.85 0.64 -20.93
CA PHE A 283 1.99 0.19 -19.83
C PHE A 283 1.73 1.29 -18.78
N TYR A 284 2.74 2.06 -18.40
CA TYR A 284 2.60 3.08 -17.34
C TYR A 284 2.20 4.45 -17.91
N LYS A 285 0.90 4.73 -17.92
CA LYS A 285 0.35 5.97 -18.53
C LYS A 285 -0.12 7.02 -17.52
N SER A 286 -0.30 6.64 -16.26
CA SER A 286 -0.89 7.52 -15.24
C SER A 286 -0.49 7.14 -13.81
N PRO A 287 -0.70 8.03 -12.82
CA PRO A 287 -0.48 7.71 -11.40
C PRO A 287 -1.21 6.45 -10.94
N THR A 288 -2.41 6.18 -11.45
CA THR A 288 -3.16 4.94 -11.21
C THR A 288 -2.36 3.72 -11.64
N HIS A 289 -1.69 3.75 -12.79
CA HIS A 289 -0.84 2.64 -13.21
C HIS A 289 0.42 2.50 -12.34
N LEU A 290 1.04 3.61 -11.92
CA LEU A 290 2.22 3.58 -11.05
C LEU A 290 1.90 2.99 -9.67
N TYR A 291 0.85 3.50 -9.04
CA TYR A 291 0.51 3.14 -7.67
C TYR A 291 -0.41 1.92 -7.57
N SER A 292 -0.92 1.35 -8.66
CA SER A 292 -1.83 0.21 -8.63
C SER A 292 -1.17 -1.12 -8.25
N GLU A 293 -1.84 -1.86 -7.38
CA GLU A 293 -1.50 -3.25 -7.05
C GLU A 293 -1.64 -4.21 -8.24
N LEU A 294 -2.50 -3.90 -9.22
CA LEU A 294 -2.64 -4.69 -10.45
C LEU A 294 -1.38 -4.63 -11.30
N SER A 295 -0.72 -3.47 -11.37
CA SER A 295 0.58 -3.34 -12.03
C SER A 295 1.62 -4.23 -11.36
N ARG A 296 1.66 -4.24 -10.02
CA ARG A 296 2.59 -5.11 -9.28
C ARG A 296 2.32 -6.59 -9.54
N ILE A 297 1.05 -7.01 -9.57
CA ILE A 297 0.71 -8.39 -9.94
C ILE A 297 1.15 -8.70 -11.36
N TYR A 298 0.85 -7.82 -12.32
CA TYR A 298 1.23 -8.00 -13.70
C TYR A 298 2.75 -8.20 -13.83
N GLU A 299 3.52 -7.32 -13.19
CA GLU A 299 4.98 -7.40 -13.18
C GLU A 299 5.49 -8.68 -12.52
N GLN A 300 4.97 -9.06 -11.35
CA GLN A 300 5.35 -10.31 -10.68
C GLN A 300 5.06 -11.53 -11.54
N VAL A 301 3.93 -11.54 -12.25
CA VAL A 301 3.51 -12.65 -13.09
C VAL A 301 4.28 -12.68 -14.41
N PHE A 302 4.70 -11.55 -14.96
CA PHE A 302 5.49 -11.55 -16.20
C PHE A 302 6.99 -11.69 -15.96
N PHE A 303 7.52 -11.06 -14.91
CA PHE A 303 8.97 -10.88 -14.70
C PHE A 303 9.50 -11.53 -13.42
N SER A 304 8.65 -12.16 -12.60
CA SER A 304 8.95 -12.71 -11.26
C SER A 304 9.34 -11.67 -10.18
N VAL A 305 9.31 -10.38 -10.54
CA VAL A 305 9.66 -9.25 -9.68
C VAL A 305 8.76 -8.06 -10.00
N ASP A 306 8.46 -7.23 -9.00
CA ASP A 306 7.79 -5.95 -9.19
C ASP A 306 8.74 -4.76 -9.02
N ALA A 307 8.30 -3.59 -9.47
CA ALA A 307 9.12 -2.37 -9.40
C ALA A 307 9.38 -1.93 -7.95
N LEU A 308 8.53 -2.27 -6.98
CA LEU A 308 8.76 -1.91 -5.58
C LEU A 308 9.96 -2.68 -5.01
N HIS A 309 10.10 -3.96 -5.36
CA HIS A 309 11.26 -4.76 -5.00
C HIS A 309 12.53 -4.26 -5.71
N LEU A 310 12.45 -3.94 -7.00
CA LEU A 310 13.60 -3.39 -7.73
C LEU A 310 14.05 -2.03 -7.19
N THR A 311 13.10 -1.16 -6.84
CA THR A 311 13.39 0.15 -6.24
C THR A 311 14.03 -0.02 -4.86
N GLN A 312 13.60 -1.00 -4.05
CA GLN A 312 14.27 -1.32 -2.79
C GLN A 312 15.74 -1.68 -3.03
N LYS A 313 15.98 -2.59 -3.99
CA LYS A 313 17.33 -3.04 -4.36
C LYS A 313 18.20 -1.91 -4.90
N TYR A 314 17.59 -0.96 -5.61
CA TYR A 314 18.25 0.26 -6.02
C TYR A 314 18.71 1.08 -4.80
N PHE A 315 17.81 1.45 -3.90
CA PHE A 315 18.17 2.23 -2.70
C PHE A 315 19.20 1.53 -1.81
N GLU A 316 19.06 0.23 -1.58
CA GLU A 316 20.03 -0.57 -0.80
C GLU A 316 21.45 -0.47 -1.36
N ARG A 317 21.58 -0.35 -2.69
CA ARG A 317 22.87 -0.33 -3.38
C ARG A 317 23.43 1.08 -3.55
N THR A 318 22.61 2.04 -3.95
CA THR A 318 23.07 3.36 -4.40
C THR A 318 22.87 4.45 -3.37
N MET A 319 21.89 4.33 -2.48
CA MET A 319 21.43 5.39 -1.58
C MET A 319 20.97 4.79 -0.24
N GLY A 320 21.88 4.10 0.45
CA GLY A 320 21.56 3.34 1.66
C GLY A 320 20.90 4.17 2.78
N ASP A 321 21.19 5.46 2.85
CA ASP A 321 20.59 6.39 3.82
C ASP A 321 19.07 6.55 3.65
N LEU A 322 18.53 6.30 2.46
CA LEU A 322 17.10 6.38 2.16
C LEU A 322 16.33 5.09 2.49
N LYS A 323 17.01 4.03 2.94
CA LYS A 323 16.38 2.72 3.22
C LYS A 323 15.20 2.84 4.18
N GLU A 324 15.39 3.53 5.31
CA GLU A 324 14.34 3.68 6.33
C GLU A 324 13.13 4.48 5.82
N SER A 325 13.38 5.51 5.00
CA SER A 325 12.33 6.25 4.33
C SER A 325 11.59 5.38 3.30
N TYR A 326 12.30 4.48 2.61
CA TYR A 326 11.72 3.57 1.65
C TYR A 326 10.88 2.46 2.32
N ASP A 327 11.28 1.99 3.50
CA ASP A 327 10.44 1.13 4.33
C ASP A 327 9.10 1.83 4.67
N GLY A 328 9.15 3.13 4.95
CA GLY A 328 7.96 3.98 5.09
C GLY A 328 7.11 4.04 3.82
N TYR A 329 7.74 4.20 2.65
CA TYR A 329 7.07 4.19 1.35
C TYR A 329 6.34 2.86 1.07
N LEU A 330 6.98 1.72 1.36
CA LEU A 330 6.35 0.41 1.21
C LEU A 330 5.13 0.22 2.13
N MET A 331 5.21 0.72 3.37
CA MET A 331 4.07 0.72 4.30
C MET A 331 2.95 1.66 3.83
N ALA A 332 3.28 2.80 3.23
CA ALA A 332 2.30 3.70 2.62
C ALA A 332 1.56 3.02 1.46
N TYR A 333 2.30 2.29 0.64
CA TYR A 333 1.74 1.51 -0.46
C TYR A 333 0.78 0.43 0.04
N LEU A 334 1.12 -0.25 1.15
CA LEU A 334 0.23 -1.21 1.82
C LEU A 334 -0.99 -0.56 2.46
N ALA A 335 -0.89 0.70 2.92
CA ALA A 335 -2.05 1.45 3.41
C ALA A 335 -3.01 1.82 2.26
N LEU A 336 -2.47 2.14 1.07
CA LEU A 336 -3.26 2.36 -0.15
C LEU A 336 -3.89 1.06 -0.68
N HIS A 337 -3.12 -0.03 -0.66
CA HIS A 337 -3.51 -1.34 -1.19
C HIS A 337 -3.20 -2.47 -0.20
N PRO A 338 -4.05 -2.69 0.83
CA PRO A 338 -3.81 -3.74 1.83
C PRO A 338 -3.70 -5.14 1.23
N GLN A 339 -4.28 -5.37 0.05
CA GLN A 339 -4.20 -6.63 -0.69
C GLN A 339 -2.85 -6.90 -1.35
N TYR A 340 -2.02 -5.87 -1.58
CA TYR A 340 -0.68 -6.05 -2.17
C TYR A 340 0.19 -6.93 -1.28
N GLN A 341 0.79 -7.96 -1.85
CA GLN A 341 1.74 -8.83 -1.14
C GLN A 341 3.17 -8.53 -1.62
N PRO A 342 4.03 -7.96 -0.76
CA PRO A 342 5.43 -7.79 -1.11
C PRO A 342 6.13 -9.13 -1.32
N ALA A 343 7.08 -9.17 -2.24
CA ALA A 343 7.91 -10.36 -2.46
C ALA A 343 8.60 -10.79 -1.15
N LYS A 344 8.80 -12.10 -0.93
CA LYS A 344 9.37 -12.64 0.34
C LYS A 344 10.75 -12.05 0.69
N ALA A 345 11.51 -11.66 -0.34
CA ALA A 345 12.83 -11.05 -0.21
C ALA A 345 12.79 -9.61 0.32
N VAL A 346 11.68 -8.89 0.11
CA VAL A 346 11.47 -7.54 0.63
C VAL A 346 11.36 -7.59 2.15
N LYS A 347 12.20 -6.82 2.84
CA LYS A 347 12.21 -6.66 4.30
C LYS A 347 11.93 -5.21 4.67
N ILE A 348 11.13 -5.01 5.73
CA ILE A 348 10.66 -3.70 6.18
C ILE A 348 10.92 -3.57 7.68
N THR A 349 11.56 -2.48 8.11
CA THR A 349 11.67 -2.07 9.51
C THR A 349 10.65 -0.97 9.82
N PRO A 350 9.64 -1.20 10.68
CA PRO A 350 8.70 -0.16 11.09
C PRO A 350 9.27 0.65 12.26
N SER A 351 10.32 1.43 11.99
CA SER A 351 10.84 2.39 12.94
C SER A 351 9.89 3.58 13.10
N ARG A 352 10.09 4.40 14.14
CA ARG A 352 9.29 5.62 14.35
C ARG A 352 9.31 6.56 13.13
N LYS A 353 10.49 6.72 12.50
CA LYS A 353 10.65 7.56 11.30
C LYS A 353 9.96 6.93 10.09
N ALA A 354 10.21 5.65 9.81
CA ALA A 354 9.56 4.93 8.70
C ALA A 354 8.04 4.98 8.82
N LEU A 355 7.51 4.77 10.03
CA LEU A 355 6.08 4.87 10.32
C LEU A 355 5.55 6.29 10.09
N ALA A 356 6.17 7.33 10.66
CA ALA A 356 5.74 8.71 10.43
C ALA A 356 5.70 9.07 8.94
N LEU A 357 6.76 8.71 8.20
CA LEU A 357 6.85 8.90 6.76
C LEU A 357 5.80 8.12 5.98
N SER A 358 5.50 6.88 6.40
CA SER A 358 4.48 6.06 5.74
C SER A 358 3.11 6.74 5.69
N TYR A 359 2.73 7.45 6.75
CA TYR A 359 1.45 8.15 6.77
C TYR A 359 1.46 9.38 5.86
N LEU A 360 2.56 10.14 5.84
CA LEU A 360 2.70 11.29 4.95
C LEU A 360 2.71 10.85 3.47
N PHE A 361 3.47 9.82 3.11
CA PHE A 361 3.47 9.27 1.75
C PHE A 361 2.11 8.73 1.35
N TYR A 362 1.39 8.07 2.26
CA TYR A 362 0.03 7.59 1.99
C TYR A 362 -0.92 8.75 1.64
N LEU A 363 -0.87 9.85 2.40
CA LEU A 363 -1.65 11.05 2.07
C LEU A 363 -1.22 11.67 0.73
N THR A 364 0.07 11.68 0.43
CA THR A 364 0.60 12.14 -0.87
C THR A 364 0.07 11.29 -2.02
N PHE A 365 0.06 9.96 -1.90
CA PHE A 365 -0.49 9.09 -2.95
C PHE A 365 -1.96 9.37 -3.21
N LEU A 366 -2.75 9.55 -2.15
CA LEU A 366 -4.17 9.89 -2.27
C LEU A 366 -4.37 11.24 -2.99
N ALA A 367 -3.57 12.25 -2.65
CA ALA A 367 -3.66 13.57 -3.26
C ALA A 367 -3.30 13.54 -4.75
N VAL A 368 -2.25 12.83 -5.11
CA VAL A 368 -1.83 12.71 -6.51
C VAL A 368 -2.87 11.98 -7.35
N LEU A 369 -3.43 10.87 -6.84
CA LEU A 369 -4.51 10.12 -7.50
C LEU A 369 -5.80 10.96 -7.59
N PHE A 370 -6.06 11.83 -6.63
CA PHE A 370 -7.21 12.73 -6.66
C PHE A 370 -7.01 13.88 -7.67
N ILE A 371 -5.87 14.56 -7.64
CA ILE A 371 -5.63 15.77 -8.43
C ILE A 371 -5.36 15.43 -9.91
N LEU A 372 -4.47 14.48 -10.19
CA LEU A 372 -4.08 14.17 -11.58
C LEU A 372 -5.03 13.19 -12.26
N ASP A 373 -5.44 12.13 -11.56
CA ASP A 373 -6.36 11.12 -12.11
C ASP A 373 -7.84 11.43 -11.86
N LYS A 374 -8.15 12.53 -11.17
CA LYS A 374 -9.53 12.95 -10.84
C LYS A 374 -10.32 11.87 -10.11
N ASN A 375 -9.64 11.03 -9.32
CA ASN A 375 -10.26 9.91 -8.65
C ASN A 375 -10.99 10.34 -7.37
N GLN A 376 -12.29 10.51 -7.48
CA GLN A 376 -13.15 10.97 -6.39
C GLN A 376 -13.16 10.05 -5.17
N THR A 377 -12.90 8.76 -5.35
CA THR A 377 -12.80 7.83 -4.20
C THR A 377 -11.58 8.16 -3.35
N TYR A 378 -10.42 8.39 -3.97
CA TYR A 378 -9.21 8.75 -3.24
C TYR A 378 -9.26 10.18 -2.68
N GLY A 379 -9.95 11.11 -3.36
CA GLY A 379 -10.27 12.44 -2.82
C GLY A 379 -11.09 12.36 -1.53
N ASN A 380 -12.14 11.53 -1.52
CA ASN A 380 -12.94 11.27 -0.32
C ASN A 380 -12.10 10.67 0.82
N TYR A 381 -11.18 9.75 0.50
CA TYR A 381 -10.30 9.15 1.50
C TYR A 381 -9.36 10.20 2.08
N LEU A 382 -8.71 11.02 1.23
CA LEU A 382 -7.84 12.10 1.65
C LEU A 382 -8.57 13.08 2.57
N SER A 383 -9.73 13.57 2.13
CA SER A 383 -10.52 14.54 2.89
C SER A 383 -10.83 14.02 4.29
N ARG A 384 -11.35 12.79 4.41
CA ARG A 384 -11.68 12.20 5.72
C ARG A 384 -10.46 12.06 6.64
N ARG A 385 -9.30 11.69 6.09
CA ARG A 385 -8.05 11.58 6.86
C ARG A 385 -7.58 12.95 7.37
N LEU A 386 -7.66 13.98 6.52
CA LEU A 386 -7.32 15.35 6.91
C LEU A 386 -8.33 15.91 7.94
N GLN A 387 -9.63 15.65 7.78
CA GLN A 387 -10.65 16.00 8.78
C GLN A 387 -10.39 15.35 10.13
N GLY A 388 -9.98 14.08 10.14
CA GLY A 388 -9.61 13.36 11.36
C GLY A 388 -8.38 13.94 12.08
N ARG A 389 -7.58 14.76 11.39
CA ARG A 389 -6.47 15.55 11.96
C ARG A 389 -6.84 16.98 12.31
N GLY A 390 -8.13 17.34 12.20
CA GLY A 390 -8.65 18.65 12.58
C GLY A 390 -8.67 19.69 11.47
N LEU A 391 -8.40 19.33 10.21
CA LEU A 391 -8.52 20.27 9.09
C LEU A 391 -9.99 20.41 8.69
N THR A 392 -10.50 21.64 8.71
CA THR A 392 -11.83 21.96 8.18
C THR A 392 -11.87 21.77 6.66
N SER A 393 -13.06 21.65 6.07
CA SER A 393 -13.18 21.54 4.60
C SER A 393 -12.54 22.74 3.88
N ARG A 394 -12.74 23.96 4.40
CA ARG A 394 -12.11 25.17 3.85
C ARG A 394 -10.59 25.09 3.85
N ASN A 395 -9.99 24.68 4.98
CA ASN A 395 -8.53 24.55 5.06
C ASN A 395 -7.98 23.44 4.15
N GLN A 396 -8.81 22.44 3.80
CA GLN A 396 -8.42 21.41 2.83
C GLN A 396 -8.47 21.95 1.41
N ASP A 397 -9.52 22.69 1.06
CA ASP A 397 -9.62 23.34 -0.25
C ASP A 397 -8.44 24.30 -0.46
N ASP A 398 -8.15 25.15 0.54
CA ASP A 398 -7.00 26.06 0.55
C ASP A 398 -5.66 25.28 0.40
N LEU A 399 -5.50 24.15 1.10
CA LEU A 399 -4.30 23.29 0.99
C LEU A 399 -4.12 22.75 -0.44
N ILE A 400 -5.19 22.28 -1.07
CA ILE A 400 -5.16 21.73 -2.44
C ILE A 400 -4.90 22.85 -3.46
N GLU A 401 -5.57 23.99 -3.32
CA GLU A 401 -5.40 25.16 -4.19
C GLU A 401 -3.96 25.66 -4.17
N GLN A 402 -3.40 25.94 -2.99
CA GLN A 402 -2.01 26.37 -2.86
C GLN A 402 -1.02 25.33 -3.39
N THR A 403 -1.32 24.04 -3.22
CA THR A 403 -0.48 22.97 -3.78
C THR A 403 -0.44 23.05 -5.31
N ILE A 404 -1.60 23.27 -5.95
CA ILE A 404 -1.70 23.40 -7.40
C ILE A 404 -0.97 24.64 -7.89
N GLU A 405 -1.17 25.79 -7.23
CA GLU A 405 -0.52 27.06 -7.57
C GLU A 405 1.01 26.98 -7.49
N GLU A 406 1.54 26.49 -6.37
CA GLU A 406 3.00 26.30 -6.20
C GLU A 406 3.57 25.31 -7.22
N THR A 407 2.84 24.24 -7.52
CA THR A 407 3.25 23.28 -8.56
C THR A 407 3.30 23.95 -9.92
N GLN A 408 2.31 24.77 -10.28
CA GLN A 408 2.30 25.51 -11.54
C GLN A 408 3.42 26.54 -11.64
N ALA A 409 3.73 27.25 -10.55
CA ALA A 409 4.86 28.18 -10.52
C ALA A 409 6.18 27.47 -10.83
N ILE A 410 6.44 26.32 -10.18
CA ILE A 410 7.65 25.53 -10.42
C ILE A 410 7.68 24.99 -11.87
N LEU A 411 6.57 24.47 -12.39
CA LEU A 411 6.51 23.98 -13.77
C LEU A 411 6.76 25.10 -14.80
N GLN A 412 6.27 26.31 -14.55
CA GLN A 412 6.55 27.48 -15.40
C GLN A 412 8.04 27.85 -15.41
N ILE A 413 8.71 27.81 -14.25
CA ILE A 413 10.15 28.06 -14.15
C ILE A 413 10.95 27.00 -14.92
N LEU A 414 10.52 25.73 -14.85
CA LEU A 414 11.09 24.62 -15.63
C LEU A 414 10.71 24.65 -17.13
N GLN A 415 9.98 25.67 -17.59
CA GLN A 415 9.47 25.80 -18.96
C GLN A 415 8.52 24.67 -19.40
N ILE A 416 7.91 23.96 -18.45
CA ILE A 416 6.95 22.90 -18.70
C ILE A 416 5.56 23.52 -18.82
N ARG A 417 5.07 23.65 -20.06
CA ARG A 417 3.74 24.23 -20.36
C ARG A 417 2.63 23.21 -20.10
N ARG A 418 2.35 22.93 -18.83
CA ARG A 418 1.24 22.07 -18.38
C ARG A 418 0.39 22.80 -17.35
N THR A 419 -0.91 22.55 -17.40
CA THR A 419 -1.89 23.14 -16.46
C THR A 419 -2.52 22.02 -15.66
N ILE A 420 -2.51 22.16 -14.34
CA ILE A 420 -3.21 21.21 -13.47
C ILE A 420 -4.64 21.74 -13.29
N PRO A 421 -5.67 20.99 -13.71
CA PRO A 421 -7.03 21.42 -13.48
C PRO A 421 -7.35 21.31 -11.98
N HIS A 422 -8.10 22.28 -11.44
CA HIS A 422 -8.62 22.14 -10.09
C HIS A 422 -9.59 20.95 -10.02
N PRO A 423 -9.38 20.01 -9.08
CA PRO A 423 -10.28 18.88 -8.94
C PRO A 423 -11.62 19.36 -8.37
N GLN A 424 -12.71 18.68 -8.78
CA GLN A 424 -14.01 18.91 -8.17
C GLN A 424 -14.01 18.37 -6.74
N THR A 425 -14.69 19.09 -5.84
CA THR A 425 -14.92 18.63 -4.47
C THR A 425 -15.55 17.23 -4.51
N PRO A 426 -15.04 16.26 -3.74
CA PRO A 426 -15.52 14.89 -3.86
C PRO A 426 -16.94 14.73 -3.31
N ASP A 427 -17.81 14.13 -4.15
CA ASP A 427 -19.17 13.78 -3.78
C ASP A 427 -19.19 12.55 -2.85
N ASP A 428 -19.98 12.62 -1.79
CA ASP A 428 -19.99 11.61 -0.73
C ASP A 428 -21.09 10.55 -0.96
N PHE A 429 -20.81 9.49 -1.73
CA PHE A 429 -21.84 8.48 -2.06
C PHE A 429 -21.38 7.01 -2.12
N PHE A 430 -20.30 6.63 -1.43
CA PHE A 430 -19.96 5.19 -1.33
C PHE A 430 -20.78 4.49 -0.22
N SER A 431 -21.81 3.74 -0.62
CA SER A 431 -22.59 2.87 0.28
C SER A 431 -21.99 1.47 0.36
N LEU A 432 -21.42 1.11 1.52
CA LEU A 432 -20.94 -0.24 1.78
C LEU A 432 -22.05 -1.30 1.74
N ASP A 433 -23.25 -0.95 2.18
CA ASP A 433 -24.40 -1.87 2.20
C ASP A 433 -24.82 -2.22 0.76
N THR A 434 -24.72 -1.28 -0.18
CA THR A 434 -24.96 -1.52 -1.61
C THR A 434 -23.81 -2.31 -2.24
N PHE A 435 -22.57 -1.92 -1.94
CA PHE A 435 -21.37 -2.54 -2.49
C PHE A 435 -21.24 -4.02 -2.06
N LEU A 436 -21.34 -4.31 -0.77
CA LEU A 436 -21.28 -5.67 -0.26
C LEU A 436 -22.58 -6.44 -0.45
N GLY A 437 -23.67 -5.79 -0.86
CA GLY A 437 -25.00 -6.32 -1.12
C GLY A 437 -25.72 -6.97 0.09
N LYS A 438 -26.95 -7.43 -0.15
CA LYS A 438 -27.83 -8.00 0.89
C LYS A 438 -27.54 -9.48 1.11
N ASP A 439 -26.60 -9.78 1.99
CA ASP A 439 -26.35 -11.13 2.49
C ASP A 439 -26.04 -11.08 3.99
N ILE A 440 -26.67 -11.96 4.77
CA ILE A 440 -26.57 -11.96 6.23
C ILE A 440 -25.12 -12.06 6.74
N ARG A 441 -24.22 -12.68 5.97
CA ARG A 441 -22.80 -12.85 6.34
C ARG A 441 -22.03 -11.55 6.16
N PHE A 442 -22.29 -10.82 5.08
CA PHE A 442 -21.74 -9.47 4.89
C PHE A 442 -22.37 -8.46 5.87
N GLU A 443 -23.66 -8.58 6.17
CA GLU A 443 -24.31 -7.75 7.21
C GLU A 443 -23.68 -7.97 8.59
N TYR A 444 -23.38 -9.23 8.95
CA TYR A 444 -22.67 -9.54 10.19
C TYR A 444 -21.28 -8.91 10.23
N LEU A 445 -20.52 -9.01 9.12
CA LEU A 445 -19.22 -8.36 9.00
C LEU A 445 -19.34 -6.84 9.22
N LEU A 446 -20.28 -6.18 8.54
CA LEU A 446 -20.53 -4.75 8.66
C LEU A 446 -20.93 -4.34 10.09
N LYS A 447 -21.85 -5.08 10.72
CA LYS A 447 -22.25 -4.85 12.12
C LYS A 447 -21.05 -4.97 13.07
N THR A 448 -20.16 -5.93 12.81
CA THR A 448 -18.96 -6.14 13.62
C THR A 448 -17.97 -5.00 13.46
N PHE A 449 -17.73 -4.52 12.24
CA PHE A 449 -16.90 -3.33 12.00
C PHE A 449 -17.51 -2.05 12.58
N LYS A 450 -18.83 -1.89 12.53
CA LYS A 450 -19.55 -0.79 13.22
C LYS A 450 -19.32 -0.82 14.74
N ALA A 451 -19.37 -2.01 15.34
CA ALA A 451 -19.11 -2.18 16.78
C ALA A 451 -17.64 -1.92 17.13
N PHE A 452 -16.71 -2.45 16.33
CA PHE A 452 -15.27 -2.20 16.46
C PHE A 452 -14.96 -0.70 16.39
N GLY A 453 -15.47 -0.02 15.36
CA GLY A 453 -15.26 1.41 15.13
C GLY A 453 -15.67 2.33 16.27
N ARG A 454 -16.71 1.96 17.03
CA ARG A 454 -17.18 2.69 18.22
C ARG A 454 -16.28 2.52 19.44
N ASN A 455 -15.51 1.43 19.52
CA ASN A 455 -14.62 1.15 20.63
C ASN A 455 -13.25 1.78 20.40
N ARG A 456 -12.85 2.75 21.25
CA ARG A 456 -11.56 3.44 21.14
C ARG A 456 -10.35 2.49 21.16
N GLN A 457 -10.39 1.46 22.00
CA GLN A 457 -9.37 0.41 22.12
C GLN A 457 -9.86 -0.91 21.49
N GLY A 458 -10.58 -0.81 20.38
CA GLY A 458 -11.10 -1.98 19.66
C GLY A 458 -9.99 -2.94 19.22
N ARG A 459 -10.29 -4.24 19.30
CA ARG A 459 -9.47 -5.32 18.77
C ARG A 459 -10.31 -6.17 17.84
N LEU A 460 -9.73 -6.54 16.70
CA LEU A 460 -10.39 -7.38 15.71
C LEU A 460 -9.37 -8.30 15.06
N ALA A 461 -9.67 -9.60 14.98
CA ALA A 461 -8.84 -10.58 14.31
C ALA A 461 -9.62 -11.16 13.12
N LEU A 462 -9.40 -10.62 11.93
CA LEU A 462 -10.11 -11.02 10.71
C LEU A 462 -9.52 -12.31 10.16
N ARG A 463 -10.29 -13.39 10.21
CA ARG A 463 -9.93 -14.68 9.62
C ARG A 463 -10.48 -14.79 8.20
N TYR A 464 -9.66 -15.22 7.25
CA TYR A 464 -10.03 -15.29 5.84
C TYR A 464 -9.59 -16.60 5.18
N GLU A 465 -10.14 -16.87 3.99
CA GLU A 465 -9.72 -17.96 3.09
C GLU A 465 -8.94 -17.40 1.91
N ASP A 466 -9.40 -16.29 1.33
CA ASP A 466 -8.70 -15.55 0.29
C ASP A 466 -8.14 -14.24 0.85
N GLY A 467 -6.80 -14.17 0.98
CA GLY A 467 -6.13 -12.97 1.47
C GLY A 467 -6.33 -11.76 0.56
N GLY A 468 -6.22 -11.95 -0.76
CA GLY A 468 -6.34 -10.86 -1.73
C GLY A 468 -7.71 -10.17 -1.64
N TYR A 469 -8.78 -10.97 -1.63
CA TYR A 469 -10.13 -10.42 -1.53
C TYR A 469 -10.44 -9.85 -0.14
N ALA A 470 -10.07 -10.56 0.94
CA ALA A 470 -10.35 -10.08 2.30
C ALA A 470 -9.66 -8.76 2.60
N HIS A 471 -8.41 -8.58 2.16
CA HIS A 471 -7.66 -7.34 2.33
C HIS A 471 -8.16 -6.21 1.42
N TYR A 472 -8.62 -6.52 0.20
CA TYR A 472 -9.28 -5.55 -0.67
C TYR A 472 -10.55 -4.98 -0.01
N ILE A 473 -11.41 -5.85 0.52
CA ILE A 473 -12.62 -5.43 1.25
C ILE A 473 -12.27 -4.73 2.56
N LEU A 474 -11.23 -5.17 3.28
CA LEU A 474 -10.73 -4.46 4.47
C LEU A 474 -10.34 -3.01 4.14
N GLY A 475 -9.68 -2.77 3.01
CA GLY A 475 -9.38 -1.43 2.53
C GLY A 475 -10.64 -0.58 2.33
N LYS A 476 -11.72 -1.16 1.78
CA LYS A 476 -13.02 -0.46 1.66
C LYS A 476 -13.66 -0.19 3.03
N LEU A 477 -13.60 -1.15 3.95
CA LEU A 477 -14.15 -1.00 5.31
C LEU A 477 -13.42 0.09 6.11
N ILE A 478 -12.09 0.14 6.05
CA ILE A 478 -11.29 1.12 6.78
C ILE A 478 -11.54 2.55 6.29
N ASN A 479 -11.88 2.72 5.02
CA ASN A 479 -12.09 4.03 4.40
C ASN A 479 -13.57 4.45 4.30
N ALA A 480 -14.51 3.57 4.65
CA ALA A 480 -15.93 3.85 4.52
C ALA A 480 -16.48 4.83 5.56
N GLY A 481 -17.46 5.62 5.12
CA GLY A 481 -18.21 6.54 5.95
C GLY A 481 -19.08 5.76 6.95
N GLY A 482 -19.25 6.31 8.16
CA GLY A 482 -20.13 5.72 9.18
C GLY A 482 -19.54 4.55 9.98
N LEU A 483 -18.34 4.05 9.65
CA LEU A 483 -17.63 3.06 10.47
C LEU A 483 -16.69 3.68 11.52
N GLY A 484 -16.46 4.99 11.50
CA GLY A 484 -15.57 5.67 12.46
C GLY A 484 -14.08 5.38 12.28
N LEU A 485 -13.69 4.73 11.18
CA LEU A 485 -12.30 4.38 10.85
C LEU A 485 -11.66 5.31 9.82
N ALA A 486 -12.48 5.94 8.96
CA ALA A 486 -11.99 6.67 7.79
C ALA A 486 -11.17 7.94 8.11
N GLY A 487 -11.34 8.53 9.30
CA GLY A 487 -10.54 9.68 9.75
C GLY A 487 -9.28 9.32 10.53
N LYS A 488 -9.04 8.04 10.81
CA LYS A 488 -7.95 7.60 11.67
C LYS A 488 -6.57 7.71 11.00
N THR A 489 -5.54 8.00 11.77
CA THR A 489 -4.16 7.74 11.30
C THR A 489 -3.94 6.23 11.23
N LEU A 490 -3.49 5.74 10.06
CA LEU A 490 -3.46 4.32 9.72
C LEU A 490 -2.03 3.88 9.38
N ALA A 491 -1.62 2.73 9.92
CA ALA A 491 -0.46 1.98 9.44
C ALA A 491 -0.84 0.52 9.15
N VAL A 492 -0.29 -0.02 8.05
CA VAL A 492 -0.43 -1.44 7.68
C VAL A 492 0.94 -2.11 7.80
N ILE A 493 1.04 -3.09 8.69
CA ILE A 493 2.28 -3.79 9.05
C ILE A 493 2.26 -5.19 8.42
N PRO A 494 3.10 -5.47 7.39
CA PRO A 494 3.12 -6.75 6.69
C PRO A 494 3.94 -7.77 7.49
N CYS A 495 3.28 -8.59 8.30
CA CYS A 495 3.97 -9.44 9.30
C CYS A 495 4.98 -10.41 8.67
N GLY A 496 4.72 -10.93 7.46
CA GLY A 496 5.64 -11.83 6.76
C GLY A 496 6.89 -11.16 6.14
N ASN A 497 6.93 -9.83 6.09
CA ASN A 497 8.00 -9.04 5.45
C ASN A 497 8.80 -8.20 6.46
N LEU A 498 8.66 -8.47 7.75
CA LEU A 498 9.38 -7.73 8.76
C LEU A 498 10.86 -8.11 8.79
N SER A 499 11.71 -7.10 8.97
CA SER A 499 13.12 -7.31 9.26
C SER A 499 13.32 -7.91 10.67
N GLU A 500 14.55 -8.33 10.97
CA GLU A 500 14.88 -8.83 12.30
C GLU A 500 15.04 -7.70 13.35
N GLU A 501 15.09 -6.44 12.92
CA GLU A 501 15.32 -5.27 13.77
C GLU A 501 14.16 -5.01 14.74
N GLN A 502 14.45 -4.80 16.02
CA GLN A 502 13.42 -4.64 17.06
C GLN A 502 12.61 -3.36 16.86
N TRP A 503 11.31 -3.44 17.13
CA TRP A 503 10.43 -2.29 17.28
C TRP A 503 9.96 -2.17 18.73
N TYR A 504 9.54 -0.97 19.11
CA TYR A 504 9.01 -0.64 20.42
C TYR A 504 7.56 -0.14 20.30
N GLN A 505 6.79 -0.28 21.38
CA GLN A 505 5.40 0.18 21.40
C GLN A 505 5.27 1.68 21.07
N LYS A 506 6.19 2.50 21.60
CA LYS A 506 6.25 3.95 21.39
C LYS A 506 6.42 4.37 19.92
N ASP A 507 6.91 3.47 19.06
CA ASP A 507 7.11 3.79 17.65
C ASP A 507 5.74 3.94 16.93
N PHE A 508 4.67 3.40 17.52
CA PHE A 508 3.31 3.40 16.99
C PHE A 508 2.39 4.48 17.58
N ASP A 509 2.89 5.34 18.47
CA ASP A 509 2.08 6.33 19.21
C ASP A 509 1.40 7.38 18.30
N LEU A 510 1.88 7.54 17.06
CA LEU A 510 1.31 8.45 16.06
C LEU A 510 0.02 7.91 15.41
N PHE A 511 -0.35 6.65 15.67
CA PHE A 511 -1.42 5.96 14.96
C PHE A 511 -2.66 5.73 15.83
N ASP A 512 -3.82 5.86 15.21
CA ASP A 512 -5.12 5.55 15.81
C ASP A 512 -5.62 4.15 15.40
N LEU A 513 -5.10 3.63 14.29
CA LEU A 513 -5.46 2.34 13.71
C LEU A 513 -4.22 1.61 13.17
N LEU A 514 -3.96 0.42 13.71
CA LEU A 514 -2.93 -0.49 13.22
C LEU A 514 -3.56 -1.71 12.55
N VAL A 515 -3.02 -2.10 11.40
CA VAL A 515 -3.40 -3.34 10.70
C VAL A 515 -2.20 -4.26 10.61
N PHE A 516 -2.17 -5.31 11.43
CA PHE A 516 -1.21 -6.40 11.33
C PHE A 516 -1.67 -7.38 10.25
N LYS A 517 -1.13 -7.18 9.05
CA LYS A 517 -1.41 -8.01 7.89
C LYS A 517 -0.72 -9.36 8.03
N GLU A 518 -1.50 -10.44 7.93
CA GLU A 518 -1.03 -11.84 7.97
C GLU A 518 -0.25 -12.21 9.24
N ILE A 519 -0.83 -11.98 10.42
CA ILE A 519 -0.15 -12.16 11.73
C ILE A 519 0.40 -13.58 11.97
N HIS A 520 -0.14 -14.60 11.29
CA HIS A 520 0.38 -15.97 11.31
C HIS A 520 1.80 -16.08 10.72
N LYS A 521 2.22 -15.13 9.88
CA LYS A 521 3.58 -15.04 9.32
C LYS A 521 4.53 -14.21 10.17
N LEU A 522 4.10 -13.73 11.34
CA LEU A 522 4.94 -12.93 12.23
C LEU A 522 6.17 -13.75 12.65
N PRO A 523 7.39 -13.20 12.52
CA PRO A 523 8.58 -13.86 13.02
C PRO A 523 8.48 -14.12 14.52
N GLN A 524 8.87 -15.31 14.97
CA GLN A 524 8.73 -15.71 16.38
C GLN A 524 9.44 -14.74 17.34
N SER A 525 10.56 -14.14 16.90
CA SER A 525 11.30 -13.11 17.65
C SER A 525 10.48 -11.84 17.92
N LYS A 526 9.43 -11.58 17.14
CA LYS A 526 8.55 -10.41 17.28
C LYS A 526 7.28 -10.69 18.10
N LEU A 527 6.96 -11.94 18.39
CA LEU A 527 5.71 -12.31 19.07
C LEU A 527 5.55 -11.57 20.41
N GLY A 528 6.60 -11.51 21.23
CA GLY A 528 6.56 -10.80 22.51
C GLY A 528 6.26 -9.30 22.37
N SER A 529 6.88 -8.64 21.38
CA SER A 529 6.62 -7.22 21.10
C SER A 529 5.22 -6.99 20.53
N PHE A 530 4.76 -7.87 19.64
CA PHE A 530 3.37 -7.83 19.15
C PHE A 530 2.38 -7.98 20.30
N LEU A 531 2.54 -8.95 21.19
CA LEU A 531 1.59 -9.17 22.30
C LEU A 531 1.55 -7.99 23.27
N ARG A 532 2.69 -7.35 23.54
CA ARG A 532 2.72 -6.10 24.32
C ARG A 532 1.94 -4.99 23.63
N LEU A 533 2.19 -4.78 22.33
CA LEU A 533 1.50 -3.77 21.54
C LEU A 533 0.00 -4.07 21.42
N TRP A 534 -0.39 -5.31 21.12
CA TRP A 534 -1.78 -5.75 21.03
C TRP A 534 -2.54 -5.47 22.33
N ASN A 535 -1.95 -5.71 23.49
CA ASN A 535 -2.64 -5.47 24.77
C ASN A 535 -2.55 -4.01 25.23
N GLY A 536 -1.48 -3.29 24.91
CA GLY A 536 -1.19 -1.95 25.44
C GLY A 536 -1.48 -0.77 24.50
N PHE A 537 -1.75 -1.01 23.21
CA PHE A 537 -2.00 0.05 22.25
C PHE A 537 -3.29 0.82 22.54
N GLU A 538 -3.20 2.15 22.63
CA GLU A 538 -4.34 3.00 22.99
C GLU A 538 -5.35 3.18 21.85
N GLY A 539 -4.91 2.99 20.61
CA GLY A 539 -5.77 3.00 19.43
C GLY A 539 -6.44 1.66 19.16
N GLN A 540 -6.94 1.51 17.94
CA GLN A 540 -7.57 0.29 17.44
C GLN A 540 -6.57 -0.60 16.70
N ALA A 541 -6.68 -1.91 16.87
CA ALA A 541 -5.83 -2.85 16.15
C ALA A 541 -6.65 -3.92 15.43
N ILE A 542 -6.32 -4.16 14.17
CA ILE A 542 -6.82 -5.25 13.35
C ILE A 542 -5.65 -6.20 13.09
N ALA A 543 -5.82 -7.48 13.38
CA ALA A 543 -4.94 -8.53 12.90
C ALA A 543 -5.67 -9.33 11.82
N THR A 544 -4.97 -9.78 10.78
CA THR A 544 -5.56 -10.65 9.76
C THR A 544 -4.81 -11.96 9.69
N PHE A 545 -5.50 -13.08 9.51
CA PHE A 545 -4.86 -14.39 9.38
C PHE A 545 -5.64 -15.37 8.52
N SER A 546 -4.90 -16.29 7.89
CA SER A 546 -5.49 -17.32 7.05
C SER A 546 -6.10 -18.43 7.90
N THR A 547 -7.26 -18.92 7.46
CA THR A 547 -7.92 -20.11 7.99
C THR A 547 -7.07 -21.36 7.81
N PHE A 548 -6.24 -21.40 6.76
CA PHE A 548 -5.45 -22.57 6.39
C PHE A 548 -4.20 -22.80 7.25
N GLU A 549 -3.94 -21.90 8.21
CA GLU A 549 -2.77 -21.95 9.10
C GLU A 549 -3.09 -22.64 10.43
N PHE A 550 -4.37 -22.90 10.70
CA PHE A 550 -4.82 -23.65 11.88
C PHE A 550 -4.19 -23.14 13.18
N LEU A 551 -4.27 -21.82 13.44
CA LEU A 551 -3.49 -21.16 14.49
C LEU A 551 -3.68 -21.76 15.89
N GLU A 552 -4.85 -22.32 16.21
CA GLU A 552 -5.06 -23.02 17.49
C GLU A 552 -4.14 -24.23 17.69
N HIS A 553 -3.55 -24.75 16.61
CA HIS A 553 -2.60 -25.85 16.62
C HIS A 553 -1.17 -25.39 16.36
N SER A 554 -0.95 -24.58 15.32
CA SER A 554 0.39 -24.17 14.89
C SER A 554 1.00 -23.08 15.79
N GLN A 555 0.17 -22.17 16.32
CA GLN A 555 0.60 -21.03 17.14
C GLN A 555 -0.40 -20.77 18.28
N ALA A 556 -0.63 -21.78 19.11
CA ALA A 556 -1.66 -21.76 20.16
C ALA A 556 -1.56 -20.55 21.10
N GLN A 557 -0.35 -20.07 21.39
CA GLN A 557 -0.13 -18.86 22.19
C GLN A 557 -0.72 -17.62 21.51
N LEU A 558 -0.39 -17.38 20.24
CA LEU A 558 -0.94 -16.28 19.45
C LEU A 558 -2.47 -16.39 19.38
N PHE A 559 -2.98 -17.58 19.05
CA PHE A 559 -4.42 -17.81 18.94
C PHE A 559 -5.15 -17.53 20.25
N GLY A 560 -4.56 -17.88 21.40
CA GLY A 560 -5.13 -17.60 22.72
C GLY A 560 -5.43 -16.11 22.94
N HIS A 561 -4.58 -15.22 22.43
CA HIS A 561 -4.79 -13.77 22.51
C HIS A 561 -5.77 -13.21 21.47
N LEU A 562 -5.92 -13.89 20.32
CA LEU A 562 -6.79 -13.45 19.23
C LEU A 562 -8.22 -13.99 19.34
N ARG A 563 -8.42 -15.17 19.95
CA ARG A 563 -9.65 -15.98 19.90
C ARG A 563 -10.94 -15.20 20.13
N GLU A 564 -10.95 -14.33 21.15
CA GLU A 564 -12.13 -13.55 21.56
C GLU A 564 -12.48 -12.42 20.58
N TRP A 565 -11.53 -12.06 19.72
CA TRP A 565 -11.62 -10.99 18.75
C TRP A 565 -11.80 -11.51 17.32
N VAL A 566 -11.88 -12.83 17.12
CA VAL A 566 -11.97 -13.45 15.79
C VAL A 566 -13.28 -13.12 15.12
N VAL A 567 -13.18 -12.63 13.88
CA VAL A 567 -14.31 -12.37 12.98
C VAL A 567 -14.03 -13.13 11.69
N ASP A 568 -14.95 -14.01 11.31
CA ASP A 568 -14.83 -14.73 10.04
C ASP A 568 -15.25 -13.82 8.89
N PHE A 569 -14.36 -13.66 7.92
CA PHE A 569 -14.71 -13.08 6.63
C PHE A 569 -15.67 -14.04 5.89
N PRO A 570 -16.68 -13.53 5.15
CA PRO A 570 -17.58 -14.37 4.35
C PRO A 570 -16.81 -15.32 3.42
N SER A 571 -17.21 -16.59 3.39
CA SER A 571 -16.46 -17.66 2.71
C SER A 571 -17.08 -18.01 1.36
N TYR A 572 -16.23 -18.34 0.38
CA TYR A 572 -16.62 -18.83 -0.94
C TYR A 572 -17.48 -20.10 -0.84
N PHE A 573 -17.24 -20.94 0.17
CA PHE A 573 -17.88 -22.24 0.33
C PHE A 573 -19.26 -22.16 0.97
N GLN A 574 -19.69 -20.98 1.40
CA GLN A 574 -20.97 -20.80 2.07
C GLN A 574 -22.15 -20.62 1.09
N GLY A 575 -21.90 -20.35 -0.19
CA GLY A 575 -22.94 -20.34 -1.23
C GLY A 575 -22.60 -19.53 -2.48
N ALA A 576 -23.29 -19.85 -3.58
CA ALA A 576 -23.05 -19.28 -4.91
C ALA A 576 -23.16 -17.74 -4.94
N ALA A 577 -24.09 -17.14 -4.19
CA ALA A 577 -24.27 -15.69 -4.15
C ALA A 577 -23.04 -14.94 -3.59
N ILE A 578 -22.30 -15.54 -2.65
CA ILE A 578 -21.06 -14.94 -2.13
C ILE A 578 -19.95 -15.05 -3.16
N GLN A 579 -19.77 -16.24 -3.74
CA GLN A 579 -18.77 -16.47 -4.78
C GLN A 579 -18.99 -15.54 -5.98
N ASP A 580 -20.24 -15.39 -6.44
CA ASP A 580 -20.61 -14.48 -7.51
C ASP A 580 -20.19 -13.03 -7.20
N ARG A 581 -20.48 -12.55 -6.00
CA ARG A 581 -20.11 -11.19 -5.57
C ARG A 581 -18.60 -10.99 -5.50
N MET A 582 -17.86 -12.01 -5.06
CA MET A 582 -16.39 -11.99 -5.04
C MET A 582 -15.82 -11.90 -6.45
N ILE A 583 -16.36 -12.66 -7.40
CA ILE A 583 -15.98 -12.60 -8.81
C ILE A 583 -16.31 -11.21 -9.38
N ASP A 584 -17.52 -10.70 -9.16
CA ASP A 584 -17.97 -9.41 -9.69
C ASP A 584 -17.05 -8.26 -9.23
N HIS A 585 -16.76 -8.20 -7.93
CA HIS A 585 -15.81 -7.22 -7.38
C HIS A 585 -14.40 -7.36 -7.96
N THR A 586 -13.95 -8.59 -8.23
CA THR A 586 -12.62 -8.83 -8.80
C THR A 586 -12.56 -8.33 -10.25
N LEU A 587 -13.58 -8.62 -11.05
CA LEU A 587 -13.67 -8.18 -12.45
C LEU A 587 -13.84 -6.67 -12.55
N ASP A 588 -14.66 -6.06 -11.69
CA ASP A 588 -14.81 -4.60 -11.61
C ASP A 588 -13.48 -3.92 -11.24
N TYR A 589 -12.68 -4.54 -10.38
CA TYR A 589 -11.36 -4.01 -10.02
C TYR A 589 -10.36 -4.04 -11.19
N LEU A 590 -10.47 -5.03 -12.09
CA LEU A 590 -9.62 -5.17 -13.28
C LEU A 590 -10.00 -4.23 -14.43
N ARG A 591 -11.24 -3.72 -14.45
CA ARG A 591 -11.79 -2.92 -15.56
C ARG A 591 -10.87 -1.78 -16.04
N PRO A 592 -10.20 -1.00 -15.17
CA PRO A 592 -9.31 0.08 -15.62
C PRO A 592 -8.11 -0.40 -16.47
N PHE A 593 -7.72 -1.67 -16.37
CA PHE A 593 -6.53 -2.23 -17.06
C PHE A 593 -6.89 -3.01 -18.32
N ILE A 594 -8.07 -3.64 -18.36
CA ILE A 594 -8.50 -4.47 -19.50
C ILE A 594 -9.45 -3.73 -20.46
N GLY A 595 -9.92 -2.54 -20.08
CA GLY A 595 -10.84 -1.73 -20.88
C GLY A 595 -12.18 -2.43 -21.10
N GLU A 596 -12.64 -2.48 -22.35
CA GLU A 596 -13.93 -3.07 -22.75
C GLU A 596 -13.86 -4.59 -22.98
N GLN A 597 -12.71 -5.22 -22.77
CA GLN A 597 -12.53 -6.65 -23.00
C GLN A 597 -13.44 -7.48 -22.08
N THR A 598 -14.09 -8.49 -22.65
CA THR A 598 -15.02 -9.35 -21.92
C THR A 598 -14.30 -10.53 -21.26
N VAL A 599 -14.54 -10.73 -19.96
CA VAL A 599 -13.99 -11.85 -19.21
C VAL A 599 -15.07 -12.92 -19.04
N ASN A 600 -14.74 -14.19 -19.32
CA ASN A 600 -15.67 -15.30 -19.14
C ASN A 600 -15.91 -15.59 -17.65
N ARG A 601 -16.93 -14.94 -17.09
CA ARG A 601 -17.35 -15.08 -15.70
C ARG A 601 -17.75 -16.51 -15.30
N GLU A 602 -18.37 -17.26 -16.20
CA GLU A 602 -18.83 -18.63 -15.92
C GLU A 602 -17.68 -19.59 -15.64
N LYS A 603 -16.48 -19.29 -16.14
CA LYS A 603 -15.27 -20.05 -15.81
C LYS A 603 -15.01 -20.07 -14.29
N TYR A 604 -15.14 -18.92 -13.64
CA TYR A 604 -14.83 -18.74 -12.22
C TYR A 604 -15.98 -19.15 -11.28
N ARG A 605 -17.16 -19.46 -11.82
CA ARG A 605 -18.29 -20.02 -11.07
C ARG A 605 -18.17 -21.50 -10.80
N LYS A 606 -17.50 -22.25 -11.69
CA LYS A 606 -17.37 -23.71 -11.61
C LYS A 606 -16.68 -24.18 -10.33
N GLU A 607 -15.75 -23.38 -9.82
CA GLU A 607 -15.00 -23.66 -8.61
C GLU A 607 -14.49 -22.37 -7.95
N PRO A 608 -14.24 -22.36 -6.63
CA PRO A 608 -13.72 -21.18 -5.94
C PRO A 608 -12.27 -20.85 -6.31
N PHE A 609 -12.08 -19.73 -7.00
CA PHE A 609 -10.76 -19.15 -7.27
C PHE A 609 -10.51 -17.93 -6.37
N SER A 610 -9.26 -17.74 -5.97
CA SER A 610 -8.88 -16.51 -5.27
C SER A 610 -8.87 -15.31 -6.22
N MET A 611 -9.07 -14.12 -5.65
CA MET A 611 -8.98 -12.85 -6.36
C MET A 611 -7.63 -12.71 -7.06
N ASN A 612 -6.52 -13.08 -6.41
CA ASN A 612 -5.19 -12.99 -7.03
C ASN A 612 -5.03 -13.95 -8.22
N HIS A 613 -5.60 -15.15 -8.15
CA HIS A 613 -5.60 -16.07 -9.29
C HIS A 613 -6.36 -15.47 -10.49
N ILE A 614 -7.59 -14.99 -10.26
CA ILE A 614 -8.41 -14.37 -11.32
C ILE A 614 -7.67 -13.18 -11.93
N LYS A 615 -7.11 -12.28 -11.10
CA LYS A 615 -6.35 -11.11 -11.57
C LYS A 615 -5.17 -11.54 -12.45
N ALA A 616 -4.33 -12.44 -11.97
CA ALA A 616 -3.13 -12.86 -12.70
C ALA A 616 -3.48 -13.55 -14.03
N GLU A 617 -4.50 -14.41 -14.04
CA GLU A 617 -4.93 -15.08 -15.27
C GLU A 617 -5.52 -14.10 -16.28
N VAL A 618 -6.39 -13.18 -15.86
CA VAL A 618 -6.97 -12.18 -16.76
C VAL A 618 -5.90 -11.26 -17.33
N LEU A 619 -4.98 -10.76 -16.49
CA LEU A 619 -3.90 -9.86 -16.91
C LEU A 619 -2.86 -10.53 -17.83
N THR A 620 -2.73 -11.86 -17.81
CA THR A 620 -1.78 -12.58 -18.69
C THR A 620 -2.39 -13.08 -19.99
N THR A 621 -3.72 -13.24 -20.02
CA THR A 621 -4.42 -13.80 -21.18
C THR A 621 -4.97 -12.74 -22.12
N LEU A 622 -5.19 -11.52 -21.61
CA LEU A 622 -5.69 -10.40 -22.39
C LEU A 622 -4.55 -9.46 -22.78
N GLU A 623 -4.64 -8.88 -23.98
CA GLU A 623 -3.72 -7.82 -24.39
C GLU A 623 -3.98 -6.59 -23.51
N ILE A 624 -2.96 -6.13 -22.79
CA ILE A 624 -3.05 -4.91 -22.01
C ILE A 624 -2.57 -3.75 -22.87
N GLY A 625 -3.46 -2.80 -23.10
CA GLY A 625 -3.32 -1.69 -24.04
C GLY A 625 -2.89 -0.39 -23.39
#